data_AF-A0A147KCN8-F1
#
_entry.id   AF-A0A147KCN8-F1
#
_cell.length_a   1.000
_cell.length_b   1.000
_cell.length_c   1.000
_cell.angle_alpha   90.00
_cell.angle_beta   90.00
_cell.angle_gamma   90.00
#
_symmetry.space_group_name_H-M   'P 1'
#
loop_
_entity.id
_entity.type
_entity.pdbx_description
1 polymer ?
#
loop_
_entity_poly.entity_id
_entity_poly.type
_entity_poly.pdbx_seq_one_letter_code
_entity_poly.pdbx_strand_id
1 'polypeptide(L)'
;MSEQIILRTEEIKDLVTAIQSNAEAFEVTLPNNIASLNQLEVIHTLNEMNSLLEEVGELYKRILSTNNLSTQKAIQDMTEVDSQISFSIQER
;
A
#
# COMPACT_ATOMS: atom_id res chain seq x y z
N MET A 1 12.39 -29.86 -3.32
CA MET A 1 12.21 -29.40 -1.93
C MET A 1 10.83 -28.77 -1.88
N SER A 2 9.86 -29.33 -1.14
CA SER A 2 8.57 -28.66 -0.99
C SER A 2 8.69 -27.68 0.17
N GLU A 3 8.77 -26.39 -0.14
CA GLU A 3 8.59 -25.36 0.89
C GLU A 3 7.14 -25.46 1.35
N GLN A 4 6.93 -25.95 2.57
CA GLN A 4 5.61 -25.91 3.20
C GLN A 4 5.32 -24.45 3.55
N ILE A 5 4.25 -23.92 2.97
CA ILE A 5 3.78 -22.57 3.28
C ILE A 5 2.88 -22.67 4.50
N ILE A 6 3.33 -22.10 5.63
CA ILE A 6 2.56 -21.98 6.86
C ILE A 6 2.11 -20.51 6.97
N LEU A 7 0.80 -20.26 6.89
CA LEU A 7 0.24 -18.91 7.04
C LEU A 7 -0.26 -18.65 8.46
N ARG A 8 0.06 -17.46 8.97
CA ARG A 8 -0.56 -16.86 10.16
C ARG A 8 -1.49 -15.74 9.70
N THR A 9 -2.67 -16.13 9.23
CA THR A 9 -3.62 -15.25 8.53
C THR A 9 -4.02 -14.02 9.34
N GLU A 10 -4.23 -14.14 10.65
CA GLU A 10 -4.57 -12.99 11.51
C GLU A 10 -3.42 -12.00 11.65
N GLU A 11 -2.19 -12.46 11.88
CA GLU A 11 -1.01 -11.59 12.00
C GLU A 11 -0.75 -10.82 10.69
N ILE A 12 -0.95 -11.47 9.54
CA ILE A 12 -0.78 -10.83 8.23
C ILE A 12 -1.91 -9.81 7.99
N LYS A 13 -3.15 -10.11 8.37
CA LYS A 13 -4.29 -9.20 8.23
C LYS A 13 -4.13 -7.93 9.06
N ASP A 14 -3.58 -8.04 10.27
CA ASP A 14 -3.28 -6.90 11.13
C ASP A 14 -2.22 -5.99 10.48
N LEU A 15 -1.14 -6.57 9.96
CA LEU A 15 -0.08 -5.83 9.26
C LEU A 15 -0.59 -5.12 8.01
N VAL A 16 -1.40 -5.82 7.20
CA VAL A 16 -2.08 -5.29 6.01
C VAL A 16 -3.00 -4.12 6.37
N THR A 17 -3.75 -4.23 7.47
CA THR A 17 -4.63 -3.16 7.95
C THR A 17 -3.83 -1.93 8.40
N ALA A 18 -2.70 -2.15 9.09
CA ALA A 18 -1.80 -1.08 9.47
C ALA A 18 -1.19 -0.36 8.24
N ILE A 19 -0.81 -1.10 7.20
CA ILE A 19 -0.30 -0.52 5.94
C ILE A 19 -1.37 0.33 5.26
N GLN A 20 -2.62 -0.14 5.20
CA GLN A 20 -3.75 0.62 4.64
C GLN A 20 -3.91 1.96 5.36
N SER A 21 -3.96 1.92 6.69
CA SER A 21 -4.18 3.10 7.53
C SER A 21 -3.06 4.12 7.38
N ASN A 22 -1.80 3.66 7.34
CA ASN A 22 -0.64 4.52 7.14
C ASN A 22 -0.60 5.12 5.74
N ALA A 23 -1.00 4.37 4.70
CA ALA A 23 -1.07 4.89 3.34
C ALA A 23 -2.18 5.96 3.21
N GLU A 24 -3.32 5.77 3.87
CA GLU A 24 -4.43 6.74 3.89
C GLU A 24 -4.05 8.03 4.61
N ALA A 25 -3.36 7.92 5.75
CA ALA A 25 -2.86 9.03 6.55
C ALA A 25 -1.67 9.78 5.91
N PHE A 26 -1.07 9.23 4.85
CA PHE A 26 0.00 9.91 4.13
C PHE A 26 -0.56 11.10 3.35
N GLU A 27 -0.28 12.31 3.88
CA GLU A 27 -0.54 13.58 3.21
C GLU A 27 0.62 13.90 2.27
N VAL A 28 0.27 14.11 1.01
CA VAL A 28 1.25 14.32 -0.06
C VAL A 28 1.46 15.81 -0.35
N THR A 29 0.64 16.68 0.25
CA THR A 29 0.61 18.12 -0.05
C THR A 29 1.85 18.86 0.44
N LEU A 30 2.50 19.57 -0.48
CA LEU A 30 3.61 20.45 -0.22
C LEU A 30 3.23 21.92 -0.51
N PRO A 31 3.89 22.90 0.11
CA PRO A 31 3.58 24.30 -0.12
C PRO A 31 3.99 24.72 -1.55
N ASN A 32 3.01 24.92 -2.42
CA ASN A 32 3.26 25.30 -3.83
C ASN A 32 3.31 26.82 -4.08
N ASN A 33 3.53 27.62 -3.03
CA ASN A 33 3.47 29.08 -3.14
C ASN A 33 4.44 29.81 -2.19
N ILE A 34 5.67 29.33 -2.10
CA ILE A 34 6.67 29.82 -1.13
C ILE A 34 7.06 31.30 -1.40
N ALA A 35 6.82 31.83 -2.60
CA ALA A 35 6.90 33.27 -2.86
C ALA A 35 6.13 33.68 -4.13
N SER A 36 4.84 33.97 -4.00
CA SER A 36 3.93 34.32 -5.12
C SER A 36 4.32 35.56 -5.94
N LEU A 37 5.30 36.35 -5.47
CA LEU A 37 5.76 37.61 -6.09
C LEU A 37 7.25 37.61 -6.45
N ASN A 38 7.97 36.52 -6.19
CA ASN A 38 9.43 36.50 -6.30
C ASN A 38 9.85 35.66 -7.52
N GLN A 39 10.28 36.32 -8.60
CA GLN A 39 10.68 35.70 -9.88
C GLN A 39 12.11 35.11 -9.85
N LEU A 40 12.58 34.70 -8.67
CA LEU A 40 13.87 34.01 -8.57
C LEU A 40 13.69 32.60 -9.14
N GLU A 41 14.53 32.25 -10.11
CA GLU A 41 14.59 30.92 -10.75
C GLU A 41 14.60 29.78 -9.71
N VAL A 42 15.24 30.02 -8.56
CA VAL A 42 15.26 29.11 -7.41
C VAL A 42 13.86 28.79 -6.85
N ILE A 43 12.97 29.78 -6.77
CA ILE A 43 11.58 29.59 -6.29
C ILE A 43 10.78 28.76 -7.30
N HIS A 44 11.01 28.98 -8.60
CA HIS A 44 10.37 28.19 -9.64
C HIS A 44 10.81 26.72 -9.57
N THR A 45 12.12 26.46 -9.48
CA THR A 45 12.64 25.09 -9.30
C THR A 45 12.12 24.45 -8.01
N LEU A 46 12.00 25.20 -6.91
CA LEU A 46 11.42 24.69 -5.66
C LEU A 46 9.96 24.26 -5.83
N ASN A 47 9.14 25.05 -6.52
CA ASN A 47 7.74 24.70 -6.78
C ASN A 47 7.62 23.49 -7.72
N GLU A 48 8.47 23.38 -8.74
CA GLU A 48 8.52 22.20 -9.61
C GLU A 48 8.93 20.94 -8.84
N MET A 49 9.94 21.04 -7.97
CA MET A 49 10.36 19.93 -7.11
C MET A 49 9.24 19.51 -6.15
N ASN A 50 8.51 20.46 -5.56
CA ASN A 50 7.37 20.15 -4.71
C ASN A 50 6.27 19.42 -5.48
N SER A 51 5.95 19.86 -6.70
CA SER A 51 4.96 19.19 -7.54
C SER A 51 5.39 17.76 -7.94
N LEU A 52 6.68 17.56 -8.24
CA LEU A 52 7.21 16.22 -8.54
C LEU A 52 7.19 15.31 -7.30
N LEU A 53 7.53 15.83 -6.13
CA LEU A 53 7.44 15.07 -4.87
C LEU A 53 6.00 14.71 -4.54
N GLU A 54 5.06 15.62 -4.82
CA GLU A 54 3.63 15.34 -4.73
C GLU A 54 3.22 14.17 -5.65
N GLU A 55 3.63 14.21 -6.91
CA GLU A 55 3.31 13.15 -7.86
C GLU A 55 3.89 11.79 -7.44
N VAL A 56 5.14 11.77 -6.97
CA VAL A 56 5.81 10.57 -6.45
C VAL A 56 5.11 10.03 -5.20
N GLY A 57 4.68 10.90 -4.28
CA GLY A 57 3.94 10.52 -3.09
C GLY A 57 2.60 9.85 -3.42
N GLU A 58 1.86 10.41 -4.37
CA GLU A 58 0.60 9.84 -4.86
C GLU A 58 0.80 8.50 -5.59
N LEU A 59 1.89 8.35 -6.34
CA LEU A 59 2.24 7.09 -6.97
C LEU A 59 2.57 6.02 -5.92
N TYR A 60 3.37 6.38 -4.92
CA TYR A 60 3.74 5.49 -3.83
C TYR A 60 2.52 5.01 -3.03
N LYS A 61 1.60 5.93 -2.70
CA LYS A 61 0.32 5.62 -2.05
C LYS A 61 -0.52 4.62 -2.86
N ARG A 62 -0.57 4.78 -4.18
CA ARG A 62 -1.26 3.84 -5.08
C ARG A 62 -0.61 2.44 -5.10
N ILE A 63 0.71 2.38 -5.12
CA ILE A 63 1.45 1.10 -5.11
C ILE A 63 1.19 0.36 -3.79
N LEU A 64 1.30 1.07 -2.66
CA LEU A 64 1.00 0.49 -1.34
C LEU A 64 -0.43 -0.06 -1.27
N SER A 65 -1.42 0.73 -1.69
CA SER A 65 -2.82 0.30 -1.70
C SER A 65 -3.05 -0.94 -2.58
N THR A 66 -2.45 -0.97 -3.78
CA THR A 66 -2.57 -2.11 -4.72
C THR A 66 -1.92 -3.37 -4.15
N ASN A 67 -0.74 -3.24 -3.55
CA ASN A 67 -0.04 -4.36 -2.91
C ASN A 67 -0.85 -4.91 -1.73
N ASN A 68 -1.46 -4.02 -0.96
CA ASN A 68 -2.27 -4.38 0.19
C ASN A 68 -3.53 -5.17 -0.23
N LEU A 69 -4.25 -4.67 -1.24
CA LEU A 69 -5.40 -5.36 -1.85
C LEU A 69 -5.01 -6.75 -2.39
N SER A 70 -3.87 -6.84 -3.07
CA SER A 70 -3.38 -8.11 -3.61
C SER A 70 -3.05 -9.11 -2.50
N THR A 71 -2.48 -8.62 -1.39
CA THR A 71 -2.18 -9.44 -0.22
C THR A 71 -3.45 -9.93 0.48
N GLN A 72 -4.45 -9.05 0.67
CA GLN A 72 -5.76 -9.44 1.20
C GLN A 72 -6.41 -10.52 0.35
N LYS A 73 -6.39 -10.37 -0.97
CA LYS A 73 -6.94 -11.37 -1.89
C LYS A 73 -6.21 -12.70 -1.78
N ALA A 74 -4.88 -12.70 -1.75
CA ALA A 74 -4.11 -13.93 -1.57
C ALA A 74 -4.45 -14.65 -0.26
N ILE A 75 -4.60 -13.93 0.86
CA ILE A 75 -5.03 -14.50 2.14
C ILE A 75 -6.41 -15.15 2.02
N GLN A 76 -7.35 -14.46 1.37
CA GLN A 76 -8.71 -14.97 1.17
C GLN A 76 -8.72 -16.25 0.33
N ASP A 77 -8.01 -16.24 -0.80
CA ASP A 77 -7.90 -17.40 -1.70
C ASP A 77 -7.28 -18.60 -0.97
N MET A 78 -6.24 -18.38 -0.16
CA MET A 78 -5.59 -19.45 0.61
C MET A 78 -6.48 -19.99 1.74
N THR A 79 -7.26 -19.12 2.39
CA THR A 79 -8.23 -19.53 3.43
C THR A 79 -9.36 -20.37 2.82
N GLU A 80 -9.83 -20.01 1.62
CA GLU A 80 -10.86 -20.77 0.91
C GLU A 80 -10.34 -22.16 0.51
N VAL A 81 -9.11 -22.24 -0.03
CA VAL A 81 -8.48 -23.53 -0.36
C VAL A 81 -8.32 -24.41 0.88
N ASP A 82 -7.86 -23.86 2.00
CA ASP A 82 -7.69 -24.60 3.26
C ASP A 82 -9.03 -25.15 3.80
N SER A 83 -10.09 -24.34 3.69
CA SER A 83 -11.46 -24.74 4.05
C SER A 83 -11.98 -25.87 3.15
N GLN A 84 -11.78 -25.77 1.83
CA GLN A 84 -12.18 -26.81 0.87
C GLN A 84 -11.44 -28.13 1.12
N ILE A 85 -10.13 -28.07 1.38
CA ILE A 85 -9.33 -29.26 1.74
C ILE A 85 -9.85 -29.87 3.03
N SER A 86 -10.06 -29.05 4.08
CA SER A 86 -10.58 -29.51 5.37
C SER A 86 -11.94 -30.20 5.25
N PHE A 87 -12.86 -29.63 4.48
CA PHE A 87 -14.17 -30.22 4.20
C PHE A 87 -14.03 -31.56 3.48
N SER A 88 -13.17 -31.65 2.45
CA SER A 88 -12.95 -32.88 1.70
C SER A 88 -12.35 -34.03 2.54
N ILE A 89 -11.58 -33.68 3.58
CA ILE A 89 -11.04 -34.65 4.54
C ILE A 89 -12.13 -35.14 5.51
N GLN A 90 -13.05 -34.27 5.93
CA GLN A 90 -14.15 -34.62 6.83
C GLN A 90 -15.26 -35.45 6.17
N GLU A 91 -15.47 -35.33 4.86
CA GLU A 91 -16.44 -36.15 4.12
C GLU A 91 -15.94 -37.57 3.76
N ARG A 92 -14.68 -37.91 4.09
CA ARG A 92 -14.11 -39.26 3.93
C ARG A 92 -14.25 -40.10 5.19
#